data_AF-A0A699Q6D7-F1
#
_entry.id   AF-A0A699Q6D7-F1
#
_cell.length_a   1.000
_cell.length_b   1.000
_cell.length_c   1.000
_cell.angle_alpha   90.00
_cell.angle_beta   90.00
_cell.angle_gamma   90.00
#
_symmetry.space_group_name_H-M   'P 1'
#
loop_
_entity.id
_entity.type
_entity.pdbx_description
1 polymer ?
#
loop_
_entity_poly.entity_id
_entity_poly.type
_entity_poly.pdbx_seq_one_letter_code
_entity_poly.pdbx_strand_id
1 'polypeptide(L)'
;DGAVPLIMLFAARTGNHLQAVRPVQLDASGQLHEVTDTTRAPGSKAIPGAELKLQAADGTEKTIYYFSADLSDWKLTTKSAPLAYVRTLGPLTTYVKSATYLMHKSYFSKVRNLVLERSNYLLQDDSGIAMKYFPKNNWQFTYYGTYRRPINLFAKQYQPELTTAYHDSLHRARPLPFGTGYNWRQTDSNLLLAKRRTPLSK
;
A
#
# COMPACT_ATOMS: atom_id res chain seq x y z
N ASP A 1 -2.21 19.38 7.25
CA ASP A 1 -3.21 18.96 6.24
C ASP A 1 -2.86 17.65 5.57
N GLY A 2 -3.87 16.85 5.27
CA GLY A 2 -3.73 15.51 4.69
C GLY A 2 -4.78 14.55 5.25
N ALA A 3 -4.49 13.25 5.23
CA ALA A 3 -5.42 12.22 5.68
C ALA A 3 -5.48 12.04 7.21
N VAL A 4 -4.65 12.74 7.99
CA VAL A 4 -4.53 12.55 9.45
C VAL A 4 -5.87 12.70 10.19
N PRO A 5 -6.70 13.75 9.97
CA PRO A 5 -8.00 13.86 10.62
C PRO A 5 -8.94 12.69 10.28
N LEU A 6 -8.89 12.20 9.03
CA LEU A 6 -9.70 11.07 8.59
C LEU A 6 -9.23 9.74 9.22
N ILE A 7 -7.91 9.55 9.36
CA ILE A 7 -7.34 8.42 10.08
C ILE A 7 -7.81 8.42 11.55
N MET A 8 -7.77 9.58 12.21
CA MET A 8 -8.26 9.73 13.58
C MET A 8 -9.75 9.38 13.71
N LEU A 9 -10.58 9.87 12.79
CA LEU A 9 -12.01 9.54 12.75
C LEU A 9 -12.22 8.02 12.64
N PHE A 10 -11.54 7.35 11.71
CA PHE A 10 -11.68 5.90 11.56
C PHE A 10 -11.10 5.11 12.74
N ALA A 11 -9.99 5.57 13.34
CA ALA A 11 -9.46 4.98 14.55
C ALA A 11 -10.50 4.98 15.68
N ALA A 12 -11.14 6.12 15.92
CA ALA A 12 -12.21 6.25 16.91
C ALA A 12 -13.42 5.36 16.56
N ARG A 13 -13.87 5.36 15.31
CA ARG A 13 -15.00 4.52 14.85
C ARG A 13 -14.73 3.02 14.91
N THR A 14 -13.48 2.60 14.97
CA THR A 14 -13.07 1.20 15.09
C THR A 14 -12.64 0.83 16.52
N GLY A 15 -12.99 1.66 17.51
CA GLY A 15 -12.75 1.39 18.92
C GLY A 15 -11.31 1.58 19.37
N ASN A 16 -10.49 2.34 18.62
CA ASN A 16 -9.14 2.70 19.04
C ASN A 16 -9.16 4.09 19.68
N HIS A 17 -8.53 4.23 20.84
CA HIS A 17 -8.31 5.50 21.54
C HIS A 17 -7.03 6.17 21.04
N LEU A 18 -7.10 7.47 20.77
CA LEU A 18 -5.95 8.25 20.33
C LEU A 18 -5.18 8.76 21.55
N GLN A 19 -3.91 8.36 21.67
CA GLN A 19 -3.03 8.72 22.79
C GLN A 19 -2.21 9.98 22.48
N ALA A 20 -1.66 10.06 21.26
CA ALA A 20 -0.86 11.20 20.83
C ALA A 20 -0.86 11.35 19.31
N VAL A 21 -0.69 12.58 18.84
CA VAL A 21 -0.37 12.92 17.46
C VAL A 21 0.79 13.90 17.49
N ARG A 22 1.87 13.58 16.79
CA ARG A 22 3.04 14.46 16.70
C ARG A 22 3.58 14.52 15.28
N PRO A 23 4.15 15.67 14.87
CA PRO A 23 4.83 15.77 13.59
C PRO A 23 6.16 15.00 13.65
N VAL A 24 6.45 14.29 12.56
CA VAL A 24 7.70 13.55 12.38
C VAL A 24 8.25 13.81 10.99
N GLN A 25 9.51 13.48 10.77
CA GLN A 25 10.10 13.48 9.44
C GLN A 25 11.04 12.29 9.24
N LEU A 26 11.18 11.86 7.99
CA LEU A 26 12.35 11.08 7.59
C LEU A 26 13.44 12.05 7.14
N ASP A 27 14.64 11.93 7.67
CA ASP A 27 15.80 12.64 7.14
C ASP A 27 16.23 12.09 5.77
N ALA A 28 17.29 12.65 5.19
CA ALA A 28 17.78 12.22 3.89
C ALA A 28 18.27 10.75 3.85
N SER A 29 18.64 10.17 5.00
CA SER A 29 19.05 8.78 5.14
C SER A 29 17.87 7.81 5.36
N GLY A 30 16.67 8.35 5.61
CA GLY A 30 15.48 7.56 5.94
C GLY A 30 15.33 7.27 7.43
N GLN A 31 16.11 7.94 8.29
CA GLN A 31 15.94 7.84 9.73
C GLN A 31 14.76 8.70 10.18
N LEU A 32 13.94 8.15 11.07
CA LEU A 32 12.76 8.81 11.64
C LEU A 32 13.15 9.74 12.78
N HIS A 33 12.68 10.98 12.74
CA HIS A 33 12.88 12.00 13.76
C HIS A 33 11.56 12.66 14.14
N GLU A 34 11.37 12.94 15.42
CA GLU A 34 10.35 13.88 15.88
C GLU A 34 10.78 15.31 15.55
N VAL A 35 9.83 16.17 15.19
CA VAL A 35 10.09 17.58 14.93
C VAL A 35 9.09 18.45 15.68
N THR A 36 9.56 19.56 16.22
CA THR A 36 8.72 20.59 16.84
C THR A 36 8.42 21.73 15.88
N ASP A 37 9.36 22.05 14.98
CA ASP A 37 9.17 23.01 13.89
C ASP A 37 8.86 22.29 12.58
N THR A 38 7.67 22.56 12.03
CA THR A 38 7.23 22.01 10.74
C THR A 38 7.56 22.92 9.54
N THR A 39 8.22 24.06 9.75
CA THR A 39 8.64 24.93 8.67
C THR A 39 9.65 24.23 7.77
N ARG A 40 9.42 24.30 6.46
CA ARG A 40 10.21 23.56 5.48
C ARG A 40 11.18 24.49 4.77
N ALA A 41 12.48 24.29 5.01
CA ALA A 41 13.51 24.94 4.21
C ALA A 41 13.35 24.58 2.72
N PRO A 42 13.45 25.56 1.80
CA PRO A 42 13.48 25.30 0.37
C PRO A 42 14.54 24.24 0.01
N GLY A 43 14.19 23.29 -0.85
CA GLY A 43 15.11 22.21 -1.24
C GLY A 43 15.28 21.09 -0.22
N SER A 44 14.64 21.15 0.96
CA SER A 44 14.76 20.09 1.98
C SER A 44 14.41 18.69 1.41
N LYS A 45 15.36 17.77 1.61
CA LYS A 45 15.22 16.34 1.26
C LYS A 45 14.42 15.55 2.30
N ALA A 46 14.12 16.15 3.45
CA ALA A 46 13.30 15.51 4.47
C ALA A 46 11.89 15.22 3.95
N ILE A 47 11.33 14.11 4.42
CA ILE A 47 9.97 13.69 4.11
C ILE A 47 9.10 13.96 5.33
N PRO A 48 8.19 14.93 5.27
CA PRO A 48 7.32 15.23 6.39
C PRO A 48 6.29 14.11 6.59
N GLY A 49 5.89 13.93 7.84
CA GLY A 49 4.85 13.00 8.22
C GLY A 49 4.25 13.30 9.59
N ALA A 50 3.36 12.41 10.01
CA ALA A 50 2.77 12.41 11.34
C ALA A 50 2.87 11.00 11.93
N GLU A 51 3.15 10.94 13.23
CA GLU A 51 2.96 9.74 14.03
C GLU A 51 1.68 9.88 14.83
N LEU A 52 0.88 8.81 14.83
CA LEU A 52 -0.27 8.65 15.72
C LEU A 52 -0.04 7.44 16.61
N LYS A 53 -0.11 7.64 17.93
CA LYS A 53 -0.14 6.57 18.93
C LYS A 53 -1.59 6.28 19.28
N LEU A 54 -1.98 5.02 19.14
CA LEU A 54 -3.32 4.52 19.41
C LEU A 54 -3.27 3.40 20.45
N GLN A 55 -4.34 3.22 21.18
CA GLN A 55 -4.60 2.04 21.99
C GLN A 55 -5.90 1.40 21.51
N ALA A 56 -5.87 0.11 21.17
CA ALA A 56 -7.08 -0.63 20.81
C ALA A 56 -7.96 -0.91 22.02
N ALA A 57 -9.21 -1.31 21.79
CA ALA A 57 -10.15 -1.66 22.87
C ALA A 57 -9.65 -2.79 23.79
N ASP A 58 -8.77 -3.66 23.30
CA ASP A 58 -8.12 -4.74 24.07
C ASP A 58 -6.85 -4.29 24.82
N GLY A 59 -6.53 -3.00 24.79
CA GLY A 59 -5.33 -2.41 25.41
C GLY A 59 -4.09 -2.44 24.52
N THR A 60 -4.12 -3.08 23.35
CA THR A 60 -2.96 -3.18 22.45
C THR A 60 -2.54 -1.80 21.93
N GLU A 61 -1.28 -1.44 22.12
CA GLU A 61 -0.69 -0.24 21.54
C GLU A 61 -0.44 -0.39 20.03
N LYS A 62 -0.79 0.63 19.26
CA LYS A 62 -0.58 0.70 17.81
C LYS A 62 0.06 2.04 17.44
N THR A 63 0.96 2.02 16.47
CA THR A 63 1.56 3.23 15.92
C THR A 63 1.25 3.33 14.43
N ILE A 64 0.75 4.48 13.99
CA ILE A 64 0.56 4.80 12.57
C ILE A 64 1.56 5.88 12.18
N TYR A 65 2.32 5.63 11.12
CA TYR A 65 3.13 6.66 10.46
C TYR A 65 2.49 7.01 9.12
N TYR A 66 2.23 8.30 8.91
CA TYR A 66 1.71 8.83 7.65
C TYR A 66 2.72 9.80 7.05
N PHE A 67 3.29 9.46 5.88
CA PHE A 67 4.29 10.28 5.19
C PHE A 67 3.74 10.85 3.89
N SER A 68 4.08 12.11 3.61
CA SER A 68 3.78 12.76 2.33
C SER A 68 4.99 12.68 1.40
N ALA A 69 4.99 11.71 0.49
CA ALA A 69 6.08 11.49 -0.46
C ALA A 69 5.58 11.25 -1.89
N ASP A 70 6.33 11.74 -2.87
CA ASP A 70 6.20 11.36 -4.28
C ASP A 70 7.08 10.12 -4.51
N LEU A 71 6.41 9.01 -4.84
CA LEU A 71 7.03 7.69 -5.00
C LEU A 71 7.37 7.35 -6.47
N SER A 72 7.35 8.34 -7.37
CA SER A 72 7.87 8.16 -8.72
C SER A 72 9.36 7.88 -8.72
N ASP A 73 9.83 7.07 -9.66
CA ASP A 73 11.23 6.67 -9.72
C ASP A 73 12.18 7.87 -9.88
N TRP A 74 11.74 8.89 -10.61
CA TRP A 74 12.43 10.18 -10.77
C TRP A 74 12.63 10.87 -9.42
N LYS A 75 11.57 11.04 -8.63
CA LYS A 75 11.70 11.70 -7.33
C LYS A 75 12.54 10.87 -6.37
N LEU A 76 12.36 9.56 -6.38
CA LEU A 76 13.10 8.61 -5.55
C LEU A 76 14.60 8.54 -5.88
N THR A 77 15.06 9.10 -7.01
CA THR A 77 16.51 9.28 -7.28
C THR A 77 17.14 10.33 -6.38
N THR A 78 16.39 11.37 -5.99
CA THR A 78 16.90 12.46 -5.14
C THR A 78 16.34 12.45 -3.72
N LYS A 79 15.23 11.75 -3.49
CA LYS A 79 14.54 11.60 -2.20
C LYS A 79 14.21 10.13 -1.91
N SER A 80 15.25 9.31 -1.72
CA SER A 80 15.14 7.87 -1.48
C SER A 80 14.71 7.50 -0.05
N ALA A 81 14.65 8.46 0.87
CA ALA A 81 14.33 8.26 2.29
C ALA A 81 13.12 7.34 2.57
N PRO A 82 11.99 7.41 1.85
CA PRO A 82 10.87 6.48 2.07
C PRO A 82 11.24 5.02 1.82
N LEU A 83 12.06 4.74 0.80
CA LEU A 83 12.50 3.38 0.50
C LEU A 83 13.46 2.88 1.58
N ALA A 84 14.39 3.73 2.03
CA ALA A 84 15.33 3.40 3.09
C ALA A 84 14.59 3.08 4.40
N TYR A 85 13.62 3.92 4.79
CA TYR A 85 12.79 3.69 5.96
C TYR A 85 12.03 2.37 5.89
N VAL A 86 11.32 2.09 4.79
CA VAL A 86 10.56 0.84 4.65
C VAL A 86 11.46 -0.41 4.69
N ARG A 87 12.73 -0.30 4.29
CA ARG A 87 13.71 -1.40 4.39
C ARG A 87 14.13 -1.70 5.83
N THR A 88 14.05 -0.74 6.75
CA THR A 88 14.30 -1.00 8.18
C THR A 88 13.15 -1.76 8.84
N LEU A 89 11.97 -1.77 8.21
CA LEU A 89 10.82 -2.54 8.67
C LEU A 89 10.93 -4.00 8.23
N GLY A 90 10.46 -4.92 9.07
CA GLY A 90 10.58 -6.37 8.89
C GLY A 90 9.24 -7.08 8.81
N PRO A 91 9.23 -8.27 8.20
CA PRO A 91 8.51 -8.54 6.96
C PRO A 91 7.06 -8.05 6.96
N LEU A 92 6.68 -7.42 5.85
CA LEU A 92 5.50 -6.58 5.78
C LEU A 92 4.26 -7.34 5.32
N THR A 93 3.11 -6.88 5.81
CA THR A 93 1.83 -7.04 5.13
C THR A 93 1.51 -5.71 4.46
N THR A 94 1.44 -5.71 3.13
CA THR A 94 1.19 -4.51 2.34
C THR A 94 -0.25 -4.51 1.83
N TYR A 95 -0.88 -3.34 1.88
CA TYR A 95 -2.16 -3.10 1.23
C TYR A 95 -2.01 -1.97 0.22
N VAL A 96 -2.48 -2.18 -1.02
CA VAL A 96 -2.48 -1.17 -2.08
C VAL A 96 -3.93 -0.90 -2.48
N LYS A 97 -4.32 0.37 -2.47
CA LYS A 97 -5.71 0.79 -2.72
C LYS A 97 -5.77 1.82 -3.85
N SER A 98 -6.50 1.52 -4.93
CA SER A 98 -6.84 2.46 -6.01
C SER A 98 -5.65 3.29 -6.51
N ALA A 99 -4.52 2.63 -6.82
CA ALA A 99 -3.22 3.27 -7.02
C ALA A 99 -3.00 3.85 -8.44
N THR A 100 -4.06 4.23 -9.15
CA THR A 100 -4.02 4.80 -10.51
C THR A 100 -3.20 3.94 -11.50
N TYR A 101 -3.05 2.64 -11.23
CA TYR A 101 -2.20 1.72 -12.00
C TYR A 101 -0.74 2.21 -12.15
N LEU A 102 -0.25 3.04 -11.23
CA LEU A 102 1.08 3.65 -11.33
C LEU A 102 2.17 2.57 -11.30
N MET A 103 2.01 1.55 -10.44
CA MET A 103 2.95 0.43 -10.37
C MET A 103 2.88 -0.52 -11.58
N HIS A 104 2.03 -0.27 -12.58
CA HIS A 104 2.11 -0.94 -13.89
C HIS A 104 3.19 -0.32 -14.78
N LYS A 105 3.62 0.91 -14.46
CA LYS A 105 4.52 1.72 -15.27
C LYS A 105 5.98 1.43 -14.91
N SER A 106 6.86 1.66 -15.88
CA SER A 106 8.31 1.54 -15.66
C SER A 106 8.82 2.56 -14.65
N TYR A 107 8.25 3.76 -14.61
CA TYR A 107 8.66 4.88 -13.76
C TYR A 107 8.08 4.88 -12.33
N PHE A 108 7.50 3.77 -11.89
CA PHE A 108 7.15 3.47 -10.48
C PHE A 108 7.72 2.10 -10.07
N SER A 109 8.80 1.68 -10.71
CA SER A 109 9.40 0.37 -10.49
C SER A 109 10.05 0.24 -9.11
N LYS A 110 10.61 1.32 -8.55
CA LYS A 110 11.33 1.27 -7.27
C LYS A 110 10.40 0.91 -6.11
N VAL A 111 9.24 1.57 -6.02
CA VAL A 111 8.24 1.26 -4.99
C VAL A 111 7.61 -0.12 -5.22
N ARG A 112 7.28 -0.48 -6.48
CA ARG A 112 6.79 -1.81 -6.82
C ARG A 112 7.75 -2.91 -6.34
N ASN A 113 9.02 -2.77 -6.69
CA ASN A 113 10.03 -3.78 -6.38
C ASN A 113 10.27 -3.86 -4.87
N LEU A 114 10.28 -2.73 -4.16
CA LEU A 114 10.38 -2.71 -2.71
C LEU A 114 9.21 -3.45 -2.04
N VAL A 115 7.97 -3.22 -2.49
CA VAL A 115 6.79 -3.93 -1.98
C VAL A 115 6.93 -5.44 -2.21
N LEU A 116 7.29 -5.86 -3.42
CA LEU A 116 7.51 -7.27 -3.73
C LEU A 116 8.63 -7.85 -2.87
N GLU A 117 9.73 -7.13 -2.69
CA GLU A 117 10.91 -7.56 -1.95
C GLU A 117 10.63 -7.75 -0.46
N ARG A 118 9.89 -6.84 0.19
CA ARG A 118 9.75 -6.79 1.66
C ARG A 118 8.46 -7.40 2.21
N SER A 119 7.50 -7.75 1.36
CA SER A 119 6.20 -8.26 1.81
C SER A 119 6.13 -9.79 1.87
N ASN A 120 5.52 -10.30 2.93
CA ASN A 120 5.03 -11.68 3.02
C ASN A 120 3.58 -11.81 2.51
N TYR A 121 2.80 -10.74 2.67
CA TYR A 121 1.43 -10.64 2.19
C TYR A 121 1.23 -9.32 1.46
N LEU A 122 0.55 -9.35 0.32
CA LEU A 122 0.13 -8.17 -0.42
C LEU A 122 -1.34 -8.32 -0.80
N LEU A 123 -2.19 -7.44 -0.29
CA LEU A 123 -3.59 -7.34 -0.67
C LEU A 123 -3.77 -6.10 -1.57
N GLN A 124 -4.40 -6.26 -2.73
CA GLN A 124 -4.61 -5.16 -3.66
C GLN A 124 -5.81 -5.39 -4.58
N ASP A 125 -6.40 -4.32 -5.09
CA ASP A 125 -7.25 -4.39 -6.28
C ASP A 125 -6.39 -4.45 -7.57
N ASP A 126 -7.02 -4.51 -8.74
CA ASP A 126 -6.35 -4.63 -10.03
C ASP A 126 -5.48 -3.42 -10.42
N SER A 127 -5.63 -2.28 -9.73
CA SER A 127 -4.84 -1.07 -9.94
C SER A 127 -3.50 -1.04 -9.20
N GLY A 128 -3.19 -2.06 -8.41
CA GLY A 128 -1.94 -2.19 -7.67
C GLY A 128 -0.74 -2.57 -8.54
N ILE A 129 -0.02 -3.61 -8.15
CA ILE A 129 1.07 -4.21 -8.93
C ILE A 129 0.46 -5.16 -9.96
N ALA A 130 0.75 -4.96 -11.25
CA ALA A 130 0.29 -5.87 -12.29
C ALA A 130 0.79 -7.31 -12.05
N MET A 131 -0.07 -8.31 -12.28
CA MET A 131 0.19 -9.72 -12.01
C MET A 131 1.45 -10.24 -12.72
N LYS A 132 1.74 -9.76 -13.94
CA LYS A 132 2.99 -10.05 -14.67
C LYS A 132 4.30 -9.74 -13.91
N TYR A 133 4.29 -8.86 -12.90
CA TYR A 133 5.49 -8.51 -12.12
C TYR A 133 5.74 -9.45 -10.95
N PHE A 134 4.80 -10.31 -10.60
CA PHE A 134 5.00 -11.29 -9.53
C PHE A 134 5.78 -12.49 -10.07
N PRO A 135 6.92 -12.86 -9.47
CA PRO A 135 7.60 -14.09 -9.82
C PRO A 135 6.71 -15.30 -9.51
N LYS A 136 6.29 -16.05 -10.54
CA LYS A 136 5.27 -17.11 -10.42
C LYS A 136 5.57 -18.13 -9.32
N ASN A 137 6.84 -18.48 -9.13
CA ASN A 137 7.26 -19.50 -8.17
C ASN A 137 7.38 -18.99 -6.73
N ASN A 138 7.24 -17.68 -6.50
CA ASN A 138 7.44 -17.09 -5.18
C ASN A 138 6.11 -16.80 -4.46
N TRP A 139 4.99 -16.79 -5.19
CA TRP A 139 3.70 -16.33 -4.68
C TRP A 139 2.59 -17.35 -4.88
N GLN A 140 1.66 -17.36 -3.95
CA GLN A 140 0.37 -18.02 -4.00
C GLN A 140 -0.70 -16.93 -4.03
N PHE A 141 -1.63 -17.00 -4.98
CA PHE A 141 -2.70 -16.02 -5.11
C PHE A 141 -4.02 -16.57 -4.59
N THR A 142 -4.81 -15.69 -3.98
CA THR A 142 -6.21 -15.91 -3.66
C THR A 142 -7.00 -14.72 -4.19
N TYR A 143 -8.04 -15.02 -4.96
CA TYR A 143 -8.87 -14.03 -5.64
C TYR A 143 -10.19 -13.85 -4.89
N TYR A 144 -10.71 -12.63 -4.88
CA TYR A 144 -11.99 -12.28 -4.27
C TYR A 144 -12.80 -11.39 -5.22
N GLY A 145 -14.12 -11.60 -5.26
CA GLY A 145 -15.04 -10.81 -6.06
C GLY A 145 -14.97 -11.16 -7.54
N THR A 146 -15.14 -10.15 -8.40
CA THR A 146 -15.19 -10.31 -9.85
C THR A 146 -14.24 -9.33 -10.50
N TYR A 147 -13.29 -9.83 -11.30
CA TYR A 147 -12.47 -8.96 -12.12
C TYR A 147 -13.18 -8.64 -13.44
N ARG A 148 -13.61 -7.39 -13.58
CA ARG A 148 -14.04 -6.82 -14.84
C ARG A 148 -12.91 -6.04 -15.49
N ARG A 149 -13.06 -5.71 -16.77
CA ARG A 149 -12.15 -4.77 -17.43
C ARG A 149 -12.05 -3.46 -16.61
N PRO A 150 -10.86 -2.85 -16.50
CA PRO A 150 -10.72 -1.52 -15.90
C PRO A 150 -11.67 -0.50 -16.52
N ILE A 151 -12.08 0.51 -15.75
CA ILE A 151 -12.86 1.65 -16.25
C ILE A 151 -12.19 2.29 -17.48
N ASN A 152 -12.95 3.00 -18.32
CA ASN A 152 -12.47 3.54 -19.59
C ASN A 152 -11.15 4.33 -19.48
N LEU A 153 -11.00 5.12 -18.42
CA LEU A 153 -9.77 5.87 -18.14
C LEU A 153 -8.51 4.98 -18.06
N PHE A 154 -8.67 3.74 -17.58
CA PHE A 154 -7.59 2.77 -17.39
C PHE A 154 -7.72 1.55 -18.30
N ALA A 155 -8.50 1.61 -19.38
CA ALA A 155 -8.77 0.47 -20.26
C ALA A 155 -7.50 -0.21 -20.82
N LYS A 156 -6.40 0.54 -20.97
CA LYS A 156 -5.07 0.03 -21.39
C LYS A 156 -4.32 -0.75 -20.31
N GLN A 157 -4.84 -0.81 -19.09
CA GLN A 157 -4.25 -1.53 -17.96
C GLN A 157 -4.88 -2.91 -17.75
N TYR A 158 -5.73 -3.34 -18.68
CA TYR A 158 -6.30 -4.67 -18.70
C TYR A 158 -5.22 -5.76 -18.63
N GLN A 159 -5.42 -6.73 -17.74
CA GLN A 159 -4.56 -7.87 -17.51
C GLN A 159 -5.27 -9.16 -17.95
N PRO A 160 -4.94 -9.74 -19.12
CA PRO A 160 -5.52 -11.00 -19.57
C PRO A 160 -5.33 -12.15 -18.55
N GLU A 161 -4.19 -12.18 -17.86
CA GLU A 161 -3.87 -13.18 -16.86
C GLU A 161 -4.80 -13.12 -15.63
N LEU A 162 -5.29 -11.94 -15.26
CA LEU A 162 -6.31 -11.81 -14.21
C LEU A 162 -7.65 -12.34 -14.70
N THR A 163 -8.06 -12.02 -15.95
CA THR A 163 -9.29 -12.59 -16.52
C THR A 163 -9.26 -14.12 -16.48
N THR A 164 -8.17 -14.73 -16.95
CA THR A 164 -8.00 -16.19 -16.88
C THR A 164 -8.11 -16.71 -15.44
N ALA A 165 -7.45 -16.05 -14.48
CA ALA A 165 -7.47 -16.50 -13.08
C ALA A 165 -8.86 -16.40 -12.42
N TYR A 166 -9.65 -15.36 -12.72
CA TYR A 166 -11.00 -15.21 -12.18
C TYR A 166 -12.02 -16.15 -12.85
N HIS A 167 -11.73 -16.63 -14.06
CA HIS A 167 -12.55 -17.63 -14.76
C HIS A 167 -12.12 -19.09 -14.50
N ASP A 168 -11.08 -19.32 -13.69
CA ASP A 168 -10.67 -20.67 -13.28
C ASP A 168 -11.79 -21.35 -12.46
N SER A 169 -12.36 -22.41 -13.02
CA SER A 169 -13.46 -23.16 -12.41
C SER A 169 -13.00 -24.07 -11.25
N LEU A 170 -11.71 -24.42 -11.20
CA LEU A 170 -11.09 -25.24 -10.16
C LEU A 170 -10.65 -24.40 -8.95
N HIS A 171 -10.18 -23.16 -9.20
CA HIS A 171 -9.74 -22.23 -8.16
C HIS A 171 -10.57 -20.96 -8.13
N ARG A 172 -11.87 -21.13 -7.91
CA ARG A 172 -12.84 -20.03 -7.98
C ARG A 172 -12.50 -18.87 -7.04
N ALA A 173 -12.72 -17.65 -7.53
CA ALA A 173 -12.67 -16.46 -6.69
C ALA A 173 -13.67 -16.56 -5.53
N ARG A 174 -13.24 -16.12 -4.35
CA ARG A 174 -14.06 -16.10 -3.14
C ARG A 174 -15.03 -14.91 -3.17
N PRO A 175 -16.16 -14.96 -2.43
CA PRO A 175 -17.05 -13.80 -2.32
C PRO A 175 -16.35 -12.56 -1.76
N LEU A 176 -16.74 -11.38 -2.25
CA LEU A 176 -16.32 -10.08 -1.72
C LEU A 176 -17.56 -9.29 -1.29
N PRO A 177 -17.81 -9.11 0.02
CA PRO A 177 -19.08 -8.57 0.52
C PRO A 177 -19.15 -7.03 0.50
N PHE A 178 -18.19 -6.35 -0.14
CA PHE A 178 -18.13 -4.89 -0.20
C PHE A 178 -17.47 -4.40 -1.49
N GLY A 179 -17.68 -3.13 -1.78
CA GLY A 179 -17.08 -2.42 -2.90
C GLY A 179 -15.67 -1.87 -2.63
N THR A 180 -14.77 -1.92 -3.61
CA THR A 180 -13.43 -1.31 -3.53
C THR A 180 -12.83 -1.07 -4.93
N GLY A 181 -11.75 -0.26 -4.99
CA GLY A 181 -11.07 0.04 -6.26
C GLY A 181 -11.87 1.01 -7.13
N TYR A 182 -11.49 1.11 -8.41
CA TYR A 182 -12.19 1.96 -9.38
C TYR A 182 -13.55 1.38 -9.80
N ASN A 183 -13.64 0.05 -9.94
CA ASN A 183 -14.90 -0.67 -10.13
C ASN A 183 -15.59 -0.93 -8.78
N TRP A 184 -15.86 0.15 -8.04
CA TRP A 184 -16.24 0.11 -6.62
C TRP A 184 -17.57 -0.57 -6.31
N ARG A 185 -18.41 -0.90 -7.30
CA ARG A 185 -19.65 -1.65 -7.04
C ARG A 185 -19.30 -3.04 -6.55
N GLN A 186 -19.96 -3.51 -5.49
CA GLN A 186 -19.68 -4.82 -4.89
C GLN A 186 -19.67 -5.97 -5.91
N THR A 187 -20.55 -5.94 -6.91
CA THR A 187 -20.64 -6.95 -7.97
C THR A 187 -19.50 -6.91 -8.98
N ASP A 188 -18.72 -5.83 -9.00
CA ASP A 188 -17.72 -5.53 -10.03
C ASP A 188 -16.32 -5.32 -9.44
N SER A 189 -16.20 -5.32 -8.11
CA SER A 189 -14.96 -5.15 -7.38
C SER A 189 -14.18 -6.46 -7.28
N ASN A 190 -12.86 -6.34 -7.26
CA ASN A 190 -11.95 -7.45 -7.12
C ASN A 190 -10.88 -7.17 -6.06
N LEU A 191 -10.38 -8.22 -5.41
CA LEU A 191 -9.17 -8.18 -4.61
C LEU A 191 -8.30 -9.41 -4.89
N LEU A 192 -7.00 -9.18 -4.98
CA LEU A 192 -5.95 -10.19 -5.05
C LEU A 192 -5.19 -10.18 -3.73
N LEU A 193 -5.21 -11.30 -3.02
CA LEU A 193 -4.26 -11.58 -1.94
C LEU A 193 -3.11 -12.41 -2.51
N ALA A 194 -1.92 -11.83 -2.53
CA ALA A 194 -0.67 -12.52 -2.82
C ALA A 194 0.02 -12.88 -1.50
N LYS A 195 0.18 -14.18 -1.24
CA LYS A 195 0.94 -14.73 -0.12
C LYS A 195 2.26 -15.28 -0.63
N ARG A 196 3.38 -14.92 -0.01
CA ARG A 196 4.69 -15.47 -0.35
C ARG A 196 4.75 -16.94 0.06
N ARG A 197 5.27 -17.79 -0.83
CA ARG A 197 5.39 -19.24 -0.59
C ARG A 197 6.44 -19.58 0.46
N THR A 198 7.59 -18.91 0.37
CA THR A 198 8.65 -18.96 1.38
C THR A 198 8.71 -17.62 2.10
N PRO A 199 8.24 -17.53 3.35
CA PRO A 199 8.25 -16.27 4.09
C PRO A 199 9.66 -15.70 4.23
N LEU A 200 9.76 -14.38 4.17
CA LEU A 200 10.96 -13.64 4.55
C LEU A 200 11.18 -13.79 6.06
N SER A 201 12.42 -14.04 6.46
CA SER A 201 12.84 -13.98 7.86
C SER A 201 12.85 -12.53 8.36
N LYS A 202 12.78 -12.37 9.69
CA LYS A 202 13.15 -11.09 10.32
C LYS A 202 14.64 -10.83 10.16
#